data_AF-A0A7J4ET15-F1
#
_entry.id   AF-A0A7J4ET15-F1
#
_cell.length_a   1.000
_cell.length_b   1.000
_cell.length_c   1.000
_cell.angle_alpha   90.00
_cell.angle_beta   90.00
_cell.angle_gamma   90.00
#
_symmetry.space_group_name_H-M   'P 1'
#
loop_
_entity.id
_entity.type
_entity.pdbx_description
1 polymer ?
#
loop_
_entity_poly.entity_id
_entity_poly.type
_entity_poly.pdbx_seq_one_letter_code
_entity_poly.pdbx_strand_id
1 'polypeptide(L)'
;MQSYIGIHHFLPKTEYKPLEELIPVIEQTMSDQNAGSRIGEANLSHFKEGMLKCMEVYYKLVGIDEEVIAGKGMVEPKGVLPRYTESLIRYFQELESKVPADKEITVLEYSGVDTIKIRYKYTDSVIKKLVKLGLYDPKIFEEPLKVFLKGGALHDLIGMQFVCSYPYEKEWVARTLYNFFKYDNRTDDHLLYGFYTVEKKSGYRGFHCDHTLFNPRFDSDISGERDTVSADSNAVFTLLNPEDKSIDVLRKLKDYFNIEIQLHTTFESLWSSMEHTNNYNIQAKGAGRNSKITVQWKMLADAMKNIE
;
A
#
# COMPACT_ATOMS: atom_id res chain seq x y z
N MET A 1 -15.04 -6.47 16.44
CA MET A 1 -15.26 -5.07 16.04
C MET A 1 -14.06 -4.69 15.18
N GLN A 2 -14.26 -4.37 13.90
CA GLN A 2 -13.17 -4.03 12.96
C GLN A 2 -12.51 -2.74 13.42
N SER A 3 -11.21 -2.70 13.70
CA SER A 3 -10.48 -1.43 13.89
C SER A 3 -10.28 -0.74 12.53
N TYR A 4 -11.41 -0.20 12.05
CA TYR A 4 -11.54 0.78 11.01
C TYR A 4 -12.19 1.98 11.72
N ILE A 5 -11.39 2.90 12.29
CA ILE A 5 -11.97 4.13 12.85
C ILE A 5 -12.38 5.00 11.65
N GLY A 6 -13.69 5.02 11.44
CA GLY A 6 -14.34 5.55 10.27
C GLY A 6 -14.38 7.06 10.26
N ILE A 7 -14.01 7.64 9.11
CA ILE A 7 -14.76 8.74 8.52
C ILE A 7 -14.82 8.46 7.01
N HIS A 8 -16.05 8.22 6.53
CA HIS A 8 -16.46 7.85 5.15
C HIS A 8 -16.23 6.39 4.72
N HIS A 9 -17.25 5.57 4.96
CA HIS A 9 -17.48 4.28 4.32
C HIS A 9 -17.67 4.43 2.81
N PHE A 10 -16.59 4.28 2.06
CA PHE A 10 -16.64 3.62 0.76
C PHE A 10 -15.43 2.70 0.69
N LEU A 11 -15.56 1.49 1.23
CA LEU A 11 -14.80 0.38 0.64
C LEU A 11 -15.33 0.31 -0.79
N PRO A 12 -14.52 0.62 -1.83
CA PRO A 12 -15.01 0.46 -3.18
C PRO A 12 -15.50 -0.99 -3.29
N LYS A 13 -16.75 -1.19 -3.74
CA LYS A 13 -17.19 -2.53 -4.12
C LYS A 13 -16.29 -2.96 -5.27
N THR A 14 -15.32 -3.80 -4.98
CA THR A 14 -14.37 -4.29 -5.97
C THR A 14 -15.07 -5.39 -6.74
N GLU A 15 -15.81 -5.01 -7.78
CA GLU A 15 -16.22 -5.96 -8.81
C GLU A 15 -14.96 -6.29 -9.64
N TYR A 16 -14.36 -7.44 -9.33
CA TYR A 16 -13.24 -7.95 -10.10
C TYR A 16 -13.72 -8.41 -11.47
N LYS A 17 -12.91 -8.12 -12.49
CA LYS A 17 -13.19 -8.49 -13.88
C LYS A 17 -12.17 -9.52 -14.38
N PRO A 18 -12.51 -10.34 -15.39
CA PRO A 18 -11.52 -11.14 -16.11
C PRO A 18 -10.35 -10.28 -16.62
N LEU A 19 -9.17 -10.89 -16.78
CA LEU A 19 -7.95 -10.16 -17.18
C LEU A 19 -8.12 -9.49 -18.54
N GLU A 20 -8.85 -10.12 -19.47
CA GLU A 20 -9.14 -9.61 -20.81
C GLU A 20 -9.96 -8.31 -20.76
N GLU A 21 -10.85 -8.19 -19.77
CA GLU A 21 -11.66 -7.00 -19.56
C GLU A 21 -10.87 -5.83 -18.93
N LEU A 22 -9.63 -6.06 -18.50
CA LEU A 22 -8.72 -4.99 -18.07
C LEU A 22 -8.07 -4.27 -19.25
N ILE A 23 -8.06 -4.89 -20.45
CA ILE A 23 -7.40 -4.33 -21.65
C ILE A 23 -7.85 -2.90 -21.95
N PRO A 24 -9.16 -2.57 -22.01
CA PRO A 24 -9.60 -1.21 -22.30
C PRO A 24 -9.11 -0.20 -21.24
N VAL A 25 -9.02 -0.61 -19.97
CA VAL A 25 -8.54 0.25 -18.88
C VAL A 25 -7.03 0.49 -19.00
N ILE A 26 -6.27 -0.54 -19.37
CA ILE A 26 -4.83 -0.45 -19.64
C ILE A 26 -4.58 0.49 -20.83
N GLU A 27 -5.28 0.29 -21.94
CA GLU A 27 -5.14 1.11 -23.15
C GLU A 27 -5.52 2.57 -22.90
N GLN A 28 -6.63 2.82 -22.19
CA GLN A 28 -6.99 4.18 -21.79
C GLN A 28 -5.92 4.81 -20.89
N THR A 29 -5.40 4.06 -19.91
CA THR A 29 -4.34 4.56 -19.01
C THR A 29 -3.04 4.87 -19.75
N MET A 30 -2.69 4.06 -20.74
CA MET A 30 -1.53 4.29 -21.62
C MET A 30 -1.73 5.55 -22.46
N SER A 31 -2.92 5.74 -23.01
CA SER A 31 -3.30 6.96 -23.76
C SER A 31 -3.22 8.21 -22.87
N ASP A 32 -3.83 8.16 -21.68
CA ASP A 32 -3.81 9.26 -20.70
C ASP A 32 -2.38 9.65 -20.27
N GLN A 33 -1.44 8.70 -20.28
CA GLN A 33 -0.03 8.92 -19.95
C GLN A 33 0.85 9.15 -21.19
N ASN A 34 0.26 9.36 -22.37
CA ASN A 34 0.95 9.58 -23.65
C ASN A 34 2.01 8.50 -23.94
N ALA A 35 1.68 7.22 -23.74
CA ALA A 35 2.61 6.11 -23.93
C ALA A 35 3.22 6.09 -25.35
N GLY A 36 2.40 6.32 -26.39
CA GLY A 36 2.85 6.29 -27.79
C GLY A 36 4.00 7.24 -28.09
N SER A 37 4.01 8.44 -27.50
CA SER A 37 5.10 9.40 -27.69
C SER A 37 6.35 9.07 -26.88
N ARG A 38 6.25 8.27 -25.82
CA ARG A 38 7.36 7.93 -24.93
C ARG A 38 8.11 6.66 -25.35
N ILE A 39 7.38 5.65 -25.80
CA ILE A 39 7.96 4.33 -26.16
C ILE A 39 7.81 3.98 -27.64
N GLY A 40 7.09 4.80 -28.42
CA GLY A 40 6.81 4.56 -29.83
C GLY A 40 5.65 3.58 -30.04
N GLU A 41 4.84 3.85 -31.07
CA GLU A 41 3.67 3.04 -31.44
C GLU A 41 3.99 1.55 -31.64
N ALA A 42 5.17 1.26 -32.22
CA ALA A 42 5.61 -0.11 -32.49
C ALA A 42 5.80 -0.96 -31.21
N ASN A 43 6.08 -0.34 -30.06
CA ASN A 43 6.32 -1.05 -28.80
C ASN A 43 5.07 -1.17 -27.92
N LEU A 44 3.95 -0.52 -28.28
CA LEU A 44 2.74 -0.52 -27.46
C LEU A 44 2.15 -1.92 -27.25
N SER A 45 2.21 -2.77 -28.28
CA SER A 45 1.71 -4.15 -28.19
C SER A 45 2.50 -4.96 -27.16
N HIS A 46 3.83 -4.90 -27.23
CA HIS A 46 4.70 -5.60 -26.29
C HIS A 46 4.56 -5.06 -24.86
N PHE A 47 4.43 -3.73 -24.72
CA PHE A 47 4.16 -3.09 -23.42
C PHE A 47 2.84 -3.59 -22.81
N LYS A 48 1.78 -3.69 -23.61
CA LYS A 48 0.48 -4.20 -23.17
C LYS A 48 0.56 -5.67 -22.73
N GLU A 49 1.29 -6.49 -23.45
CA GLU A 49 1.52 -7.89 -23.08
C GLU A 49 2.26 -8.00 -21.73
N GLY A 50 3.31 -7.20 -21.53
CA GLY A 50 4.03 -7.12 -20.26
C GLY A 50 3.13 -6.68 -19.09
N MET A 51 2.28 -5.68 -19.33
CA MET A 51 1.27 -5.23 -18.37
C MET A 51 0.30 -6.36 -17.98
N LEU A 52 -0.21 -7.13 -18.96
CA LEU A 52 -1.13 -8.24 -18.69
C LEU A 52 -0.46 -9.35 -17.87
N LYS A 53 0.80 -9.69 -18.14
CA LYS A 53 1.58 -10.65 -17.32
C LYS A 53 1.74 -10.16 -15.88
N CYS A 54 2.00 -8.88 -15.67
CA CYS A 54 2.01 -8.30 -14.32
C CYS A 54 0.64 -8.36 -13.65
N MET A 55 -0.44 -8.09 -14.38
CA MET A 55 -1.80 -8.15 -13.83
C MET A 55 -2.21 -9.59 -13.49
N GLU A 56 -1.79 -10.58 -14.27
CA GLU A 56 -1.97 -12.00 -13.96
C GLU A 56 -1.30 -12.36 -12.63
N VAL A 57 -0.05 -11.93 -12.43
CA VAL A 57 0.65 -12.13 -11.16
C VAL A 57 -0.04 -11.40 -10.01
N TYR A 58 -0.48 -10.16 -10.21
CA TYR A 58 -1.24 -9.43 -9.20
C TYR A 58 -2.55 -10.16 -8.85
N TYR A 59 -3.29 -10.67 -9.84
CA TYR A 59 -4.51 -11.45 -9.62
C TYR A 59 -4.22 -12.71 -8.81
N LYS A 60 -3.13 -13.42 -9.10
CA LYS A 60 -2.68 -14.57 -8.34
C LYS A 60 -2.28 -14.21 -6.90
N LEU A 61 -1.58 -13.09 -6.70
CA LEU A 61 -1.21 -12.59 -5.38
C LEU A 61 -2.44 -12.20 -4.55
N VAL A 62 -3.45 -11.61 -5.17
CA VAL A 62 -4.71 -11.26 -4.49
C VAL A 62 -5.60 -12.50 -4.30
N GLY A 63 -5.53 -13.48 -5.20
CA GLY A 63 -6.43 -14.64 -5.22
C GLY A 63 -7.75 -14.31 -5.90
N ILE A 64 -7.70 -13.61 -7.04
CA ILE A 64 -8.85 -13.32 -7.88
C ILE A 64 -8.98 -14.45 -8.90
N ASP A 65 -9.90 -15.38 -8.64
CA ASP A 65 -10.25 -16.48 -9.51
C ASP A 65 -11.67 -16.32 -10.09
N GLU A 66 -12.14 -17.31 -10.84
CA GLU A 66 -13.47 -17.31 -11.44
C GLU A 66 -14.59 -17.21 -10.39
N GLU A 67 -14.41 -17.81 -9.21
CA GLU A 67 -15.39 -17.75 -8.12
C GLU A 67 -15.53 -16.31 -7.60
N VAL A 68 -14.40 -15.65 -7.36
CA VAL A 68 -14.35 -14.25 -6.92
C VAL A 68 -14.96 -13.31 -7.96
N ILE A 69 -14.65 -13.50 -9.24
CA ILE A 69 -15.19 -12.71 -10.34
C ILE A 69 -16.71 -12.92 -10.47
N ALA A 70 -17.17 -14.18 -10.47
CA ALA A 70 -18.59 -14.52 -10.56
C ALA A 70 -19.39 -14.02 -9.34
N GLY A 71 -18.73 -13.96 -8.17
CA GLY A 71 -19.30 -13.45 -6.93
C GLY A 71 -19.64 -11.95 -6.95
N LYS A 72 -19.16 -11.17 -7.94
CA LYS A 72 -19.49 -9.73 -8.11
C LYS A 72 -19.39 -8.91 -6.81
N GLY A 73 -18.29 -9.12 -6.08
CA GLY A 73 -18.00 -8.44 -4.82
C GLY A 73 -18.65 -9.07 -3.58
N MET A 74 -19.34 -10.21 -3.70
CA MET A 74 -19.86 -10.98 -2.56
C MET A 74 -18.88 -12.04 -2.05
N VAL A 75 -17.89 -12.41 -2.85
CA VAL A 75 -16.84 -13.36 -2.49
C VAL A 75 -15.54 -12.58 -2.34
N GLU A 76 -14.93 -12.66 -1.17
CA GLU A 76 -13.65 -12.01 -0.90
C GLU A 76 -12.49 -12.88 -1.41
N PRO A 77 -11.47 -12.27 -2.05
CA PRO A 77 -10.31 -13.00 -2.52
C PRO A 77 -9.42 -13.43 -1.34
N LYS A 78 -8.86 -14.64 -1.40
CA LYS A 78 -8.12 -15.28 -0.30
C LYS A 78 -6.64 -15.57 -0.62
N GLY A 79 -6.05 -14.80 -1.53
CA GLY A 79 -4.65 -14.94 -1.90
C GLY A 79 -3.69 -14.42 -0.82
N VAL A 80 -2.40 -14.42 -1.18
CA VAL A 80 -1.29 -14.03 -0.29
C VAL A 80 -1.45 -12.60 0.24
N LEU A 81 -1.79 -11.64 -0.64
CA LEU A 81 -1.87 -10.22 -0.28
C LEU A 81 -3.00 -9.91 0.73
N PRO A 82 -4.26 -10.36 0.51
CA PRO A 82 -5.32 -10.21 1.52
C PRO A 82 -4.95 -10.85 2.85
N ARG A 83 -4.43 -12.08 2.85
CA ARG A 83 -4.08 -12.80 4.07
C ARG A 83 -2.97 -12.12 4.87
N TYR A 84 -1.93 -11.63 4.19
CA TYR A 84 -0.86 -10.87 4.85
C TYR A 84 -1.38 -9.55 5.43
N THR A 85 -2.18 -8.81 4.66
CA THR A 85 -2.77 -7.54 5.09
C THR A 85 -3.72 -7.72 6.27
N GLU A 86 -4.59 -8.73 6.23
CA GLU A 86 -5.48 -9.08 7.35
C GLU A 86 -4.67 -9.49 8.59
N SER A 87 -3.57 -10.21 8.41
CA SER A 87 -2.71 -10.61 9.51
C SER A 87 -2.03 -9.41 10.18
N LEU A 88 -1.62 -8.40 9.40
CA LEU A 88 -1.11 -7.13 9.94
C LEU A 88 -2.18 -6.43 10.80
N ILE A 89 -3.43 -6.37 10.32
CA ILE A 89 -4.55 -5.78 11.07
C ILE A 89 -4.77 -6.54 12.38
N ARG A 90 -4.86 -7.88 12.32
CA ARG A 90 -5.07 -8.73 13.48
C ARG A 90 -3.94 -8.60 14.50
N TYR A 91 -2.69 -8.44 14.05
CA TYR A 91 -1.55 -8.21 14.95
C TYR A 91 -1.78 -6.99 15.85
N PHE A 92 -2.12 -5.82 15.27
CA PHE A 92 -2.35 -4.61 16.07
C PHE A 92 -3.60 -4.72 16.96
N GLN A 93 -4.67 -5.39 16.49
CA GLN A 93 -5.87 -5.67 17.31
C GLN A 93 -5.58 -6.60 18.50
N GLU A 94 -4.76 -7.62 18.29
CA GLU A 94 -4.34 -8.53 19.35
C GLU A 94 -3.48 -7.80 20.38
N LEU A 95 -2.57 -6.91 19.96
CA LEU A 95 -1.80 -6.09 20.90
C LEU A 95 -2.71 -5.16 21.73
N GLU A 96 -3.67 -4.47 21.09
CA GLU A 96 -4.61 -3.56 21.76
C GLU A 96 -5.47 -4.27 22.80
N SER A 97 -5.82 -5.54 22.57
CA SER A 97 -6.70 -6.33 23.44
C SER A 97 -5.98 -7.14 24.53
N LYS A 98 -4.63 -7.14 24.57
CA LYS A 98 -3.86 -7.89 25.57
C LYS A 98 -4.08 -7.36 26.99
N VAL A 99 -4.17 -8.30 27.94
CA VAL A 99 -4.22 -8.02 29.38
C VAL A 99 -3.13 -8.85 30.10
N PRO A 100 -2.14 -8.23 30.75
CA PRO A 100 -1.92 -6.78 30.86
C PRO A 100 -1.63 -6.11 29.51
N ALA A 101 -1.86 -4.80 29.44
CA ALA A 101 -1.65 -4.03 28.22
C ALA A 101 -0.23 -4.20 27.67
N ASP A 102 -0.13 -4.37 26.35
CA ASP A 102 1.15 -4.53 25.69
C ASP A 102 1.90 -3.19 25.65
N LYS A 103 3.18 -3.20 26.03
CA LYS A 103 3.98 -1.98 26.11
C LYS A 103 4.05 -1.27 24.75
N GLU A 104 4.12 -2.00 23.64
CA GLU A 104 4.40 -1.42 22.33
C GLU A 104 3.18 -0.66 21.78
N ILE A 105 1.98 -1.22 21.93
CA ILE A 105 0.76 -0.53 21.52
C ILE A 105 0.47 0.68 22.42
N THR A 106 0.75 0.56 23.72
CA THR A 106 0.66 1.68 24.67
C THR A 106 1.62 2.82 24.30
N VAL A 107 2.83 2.51 23.84
CA VAL A 107 3.76 3.56 23.36
C VAL A 107 3.22 4.23 22.10
N LEU A 108 2.61 3.50 21.15
CA LEU A 108 1.98 4.12 19.98
C LEU A 108 0.83 5.04 20.35
N GLU A 109 -0.05 4.58 21.25
CA GLU A 109 -1.18 5.37 21.77
C GLU A 109 -0.68 6.66 22.43
N TYR A 110 0.28 6.57 23.34
CA TYR A 110 0.87 7.76 23.98
C TYR A 110 1.74 8.61 23.04
N SER A 111 2.14 8.08 21.89
CA SER A 111 2.81 8.86 20.83
C SER A 111 1.80 9.63 19.97
N GLY A 112 0.49 9.54 20.25
CA GLY A 112 -0.56 10.30 19.57
C GLY A 112 -1.21 9.60 18.38
N VAL A 113 -0.92 8.30 18.17
CA VAL A 113 -1.61 7.52 17.12
C VAL A 113 -3.01 7.17 17.60
N ASP A 114 -4.02 7.67 16.89
CA ASP A 114 -5.42 7.33 17.15
C ASP A 114 -5.97 6.25 16.19
N THR A 115 -5.38 6.14 15.00
CA THR A 115 -5.89 5.29 13.93
C THR A 115 -4.75 4.71 13.11
N ILE A 116 -4.82 3.41 12.82
CA ILE A 116 -3.94 2.73 11.87
C ILE A 116 -4.80 2.22 10.71
N LYS A 117 -4.52 2.68 9.49
CA LYS A 117 -5.18 2.23 8.26
C LYS A 117 -4.21 1.33 7.48
N ILE A 118 -4.57 0.07 7.26
CA ILE A 118 -3.75 -0.91 6.55
C ILE A 118 -4.49 -1.35 5.29
N ARG A 119 -3.83 -1.33 4.13
CA ARG A 119 -4.41 -1.78 2.87
C ARG A 119 -3.34 -2.29 1.90
N TYR A 120 -3.76 -3.12 0.95
CA TYR A 120 -3.03 -3.31 -0.30
C TYR A 120 -3.68 -2.48 -1.42
N LYS A 121 -2.92 -2.24 -2.49
CA LYS A 121 -3.26 -1.32 -3.57
C LYS A 121 -4.27 -1.95 -4.54
N TYR A 122 -5.38 -1.27 -4.81
CA TYR A 122 -6.45 -1.76 -5.71
C TYR A 122 -6.03 -1.89 -7.18
N THR A 123 -6.73 -2.77 -7.93
CA THR A 123 -6.47 -3.10 -9.35
C THR A 123 -6.23 -1.89 -10.24
N ASP A 124 -7.15 -0.92 -10.29
CA ASP A 124 -7.00 0.31 -11.09
C ASP A 124 -5.75 1.12 -10.73
N SER A 125 -5.43 1.18 -9.43
CA SER A 125 -4.26 1.90 -8.94
C SER A 125 -2.98 1.17 -9.33
N VAL A 126 -2.98 -0.16 -9.27
CA VAL A 126 -1.89 -1.02 -9.75
C VAL A 126 -1.65 -0.78 -11.24
N ILE A 127 -2.69 -0.87 -12.09
CA ILE A 127 -2.59 -0.59 -13.54
C ILE A 127 -1.94 0.78 -13.79
N LYS A 128 -2.46 1.84 -13.17
CA LYS A 128 -1.92 3.21 -13.33
C LYS A 128 -0.44 3.32 -12.99
N LYS A 129 -0.03 2.68 -11.90
CA LYS A 129 1.34 2.76 -11.40
C LYS A 129 2.27 1.88 -12.25
N LEU A 130 1.83 0.70 -12.68
CA LEU A 130 2.58 -0.16 -13.60
C LEU A 130 2.81 0.52 -14.96
N VAL A 131 1.80 1.18 -15.53
CA VAL A 131 1.99 1.97 -16.76
C VAL A 131 3.05 3.06 -16.51
N LYS A 132 2.94 3.81 -15.42
CA LYS A 132 3.90 4.87 -15.10
C LYS A 132 5.34 4.32 -14.94
N LEU A 133 5.49 3.23 -14.21
CA LEU A 133 6.78 2.59 -13.95
C LEU A 133 7.36 1.98 -15.23
N GLY A 134 6.56 1.26 -16.02
CA GLY A 134 7.00 0.67 -17.28
C GLY A 134 7.38 1.72 -18.33
N LEU A 135 6.70 2.87 -18.35
CA LEU A 135 7.07 3.98 -19.24
C LEU A 135 8.38 4.66 -18.81
N TYR A 136 8.83 4.46 -17.57
CA TYR A 136 10.13 4.90 -17.09
C TYR A 136 11.21 3.85 -17.37
N ASP A 137 10.93 2.59 -17.04
CA ASP A 137 11.79 1.44 -17.32
C ASP A 137 10.94 0.23 -17.77
N PRO A 138 10.91 -0.07 -19.08
CA PRO A 138 10.14 -1.20 -19.60
C PRO A 138 10.63 -2.57 -19.11
N LYS A 139 11.89 -2.68 -18.65
CA LYS A 139 12.49 -3.95 -18.23
C LYS A 139 11.82 -4.54 -16.99
N ILE A 140 11.07 -3.74 -16.23
CA ILE A 140 10.32 -4.25 -15.08
C ILE A 140 9.33 -5.36 -15.46
N PHE A 141 8.90 -5.42 -16.73
CA PHE A 141 7.99 -6.45 -17.21
C PHE A 141 8.67 -7.77 -17.58
N GLU A 142 10.01 -7.84 -17.57
CA GLU A 142 10.76 -9.07 -17.80
C GLU A 142 10.59 -10.06 -16.64
N GLU A 143 10.42 -9.55 -15.41
CA GLU A 143 10.20 -10.35 -14.20
C GLU A 143 8.94 -9.89 -13.44
N PRO A 144 7.72 -10.20 -13.95
CA PRO A 144 6.46 -9.65 -13.44
C PRO A 144 6.25 -9.81 -11.94
N LEU A 145 6.64 -10.95 -11.36
CA LEU A 145 6.52 -11.18 -9.92
C LEU A 145 7.41 -10.26 -9.10
N LYS A 146 8.65 -10.03 -9.53
CA LYS A 146 9.59 -9.17 -8.79
C LYS A 146 9.11 -7.73 -8.69
N VAL A 147 8.25 -7.26 -9.60
CA VAL A 147 7.64 -5.92 -9.52
C VAL A 147 6.91 -5.70 -8.18
N PHE A 148 6.25 -6.75 -7.67
CA PHE A 148 5.38 -6.71 -6.50
C PHE A 148 6.07 -7.09 -5.18
N LEU A 149 7.24 -7.71 -5.27
CA LEU A 149 7.97 -8.20 -4.10
C LEU A 149 8.93 -7.13 -3.55
N LYS A 150 9.55 -7.45 -2.42
CA LYS A 150 10.63 -6.66 -1.80
C LYS A 150 11.70 -6.32 -2.84
N GLY A 151 12.16 -5.06 -2.82
CA GLY A 151 13.11 -4.54 -3.82
C GLY A 151 12.53 -4.31 -5.22
N GLY A 152 11.25 -4.63 -5.45
CA GLY A 152 10.54 -4.41 -6.71
C GLY A 152 10.20 -2.95 -6.99
N ALA A 153 9.79 -2.68 -8.22
CA ALA A 153 9.43 -1.33 -8.67
C ALA A 153 8.16 -0.77 -8.00
N LEU A 154 7.23 -1.63 -7.57
CA LEU A 154 5.99 -1.24 -6.89
C LEU A 154 6.14 -1.36 -5.37
N HIS A 155 6.84 -0.40 -4.75
CA HIS A 155 7.07 -0.37 -3.30
C HIS A 155 5.81 -0.10 -2.46
N ASP A 156 4.81 0.58 -3.02
CA ASP A 156 3.56 0.98 -2.36
C ASP A 156 2.44 -0.05 -2.55
N LEU A 157 2.78 -1.32 -2.81
CA LEU A 157 1.79 -2.39 -2.93
C LEU A 157 0.99 -2.56 -1.64
N ILE A 158 1.67 -2.47 -0.49
CA ILE A 158 1.07 -2.51 0.84
C ILE A 158 1.36 -1.17 1.51
N GLY A 159 0.31 -0.51 1.97
CA GLY A 159 0.37 0.78 2.62
C GLY A 159 -0.19 0.72 4.03
N MET A 160 0.54 1.31 4.98
CA MET A 160 0.13 1.52 6.36
C MET A 160 0.14 3.00 6.68
N GLN A 161 -1.01 3.57 6.99
CA GLN A 161 -1.15 4.96 7.37
C GLN A 161 -1.47 5.07 8.85
N PHE A 162 -0.59 5.72 9.61
CA PHE A 162 -0.80 6.05 11.01
C PHE A 162 -1.28 7.50 11.09
N VAL A 163 -2.43 7.70 11.72
CA VAL A 163 -3.04 9.02 11.92
C VAL A 163 -2.66 9.50 13.32
N CYS A 164 -1.93 10.61 13.36
CA CYS A 164 -1.50 11.29 14.56
C CYS A 164 -2.50 12.40 14.89
N SER A 165 -2.74 12.64 16.18
CA SER A 165 -3.64 13.70 16.63
C SER A 165 -3.09 15.10 16.29
N TYR A 166 -1.78 15.29 16.39
CA TYR A 166 -1.12 16.59 16.21
C TYR A 166 0.12 16.53 15.30
N PRO A 167 0.51 17.66 14.66
CA PRO A 167 1.67 17.69 13.76
C PRO A 167 3.00 17.27 14.38
N TYR A 168 3.26 17.69 15.62
CA TYR A 168 4.53 17.44 16.32
C TYR A 168 4.71 15.97 16.72
N GLU A 169 3.64 15.18 16.73
CA GLU A 169 3.66 13.77 17.10
C GLU A 169 4.24 12.89 15.99
N LYS A 170 4.18 13.32 14.72
CA LYS A 170 4.66 12.52 13.58
C LYS A 170 6.12 12.08 13.74
N GLU A 171 6.98 12.93 14.30
CA GLU A 171 8.38 12.57 14.56
C GLU A 171 8.52 11.53 15.68
N TRP A 172 7.72 11.65 16.75
CA TRP A 172 7.71 10.67 17.83
C TRP A 172 7.16 9.32 17.37
N VAL A 173 6.07 9.32 16.60
CA VAL A 173 5.50 8.11 16.01
C VAL A 173 6.50 7.44 15.08
N ALA A 174 7.15 8.18 14.18
CA ALA A 174 8.17 7.62 13.30
C ALA A 174 9.31 6.91 14.07
N ARG A 175 9.72 7.46 15.24
CA ARG A 175 10.68 6.79 16.12
C ARG A 175 10.11 5.54 16.78
N THR A 176 8.86 5.59 17.23
CA THR A 176 8.17 4.43 17.83
C THR A 176 8.01 3.28 16.82
N LEU A 177 7.86 3.57 15.53
CA LEU A 177 7.71 2.55 14.49
C LEU A 177 8.95 1.68 14.28
N TYR A 178 10.14 2.08 14.76
CA TYR A 178 11.32 1.19 14.80
C TYR A 178 11.12 -0.06 15.67
N ASN A 179 10.09 -0.10 16.53
CA ASN A 179 9.74 -1.30 17.29
C ASN A 179 9.05 -2.36 16.41
N PHE A 180 8.32 -1.92 15.37
CA PHE A 180 7.50 -2.78 14.52
C PHE A 180 8.12 -3.07 13.15
N PHE A 181 9.04 -2.21 12.69
CA PHE A 181 9.57 -2.27 11.33
C PHE A 181 11.10 -2.33 11.29
N LYS A 182 11.61 -3.09 10.33
CA LYS A 182 13.01 -3.02 9.88
C LYS A 182 13.11 -2.06 8.71
N TYR A 183 14.21 -1.32 8.68
CA TYR A 183 14.53 -0.31 7.68
C TYR A 183 15.88 -0.65 7.08
N ASP A 184 16.02 -0.55 5.75
CA ASP A 184 17.25 -0.95 5.06
C ASP A 184 18.48 -0.10 5.45
N ASN A 185 18.29 1.13 5.95
CA ASN A 185 19.37 2.08 6.29
C ASN A 185 19.45 2.46 7.78
N ARG A 186 19.21 1.51 8.70
CA ARG A 186 19.34 1.79 10.15
C ARG A 186 20.81 2.09 10.49
N THR A 187 21.10 3.32 10.92
CA THR A 187 22.35 3.68 11.60
C THR A 187 22.06 4.01 13.07
N ASP A 188 23.05 3.87 13.94
CA ASP A 188 22.88 3.95 15.41
C ASP A 188 22.49 5.35 15.94
N ASP A 189 22.39 6.36 15.06
CA ASP A 189 22.00 7.72 15.43
C ASP A 189 20.50 7.95 15.20
N HIS A 190 19.81 8.46 16.23
CA HIS A 190 18.36 8.65 16.36
C HIS A 190 17.70 9.68 15.39
N LEU A 191 18.29 9.90 14.22
CA LEU A 191 17.65 10.65 13.15
C LEU A 191 16.58 9.78 12.50
N LEU A 192 15.51 10.42 12.01
CA LEU A 192 14.35 9.82 11.35
C LEU A 192 14.72 9.23 9.97
N TYR A 193 15.65 8.27 9.96
CA TYR A 193 16.19 7.68 8.74
C TYR A 193 15.15 6.81 8.05
N GLY A 194 14.85 7.17 6.81
CA GLY A 194 13.88 6.49 5.96
C GLY A 194 12.58 7.27 5.77
N PHE A 195 12.26 8.22 6.66
CA PHE A 195 11.10 9.08 6.46
C PHE A 195 11.45 10.37 5.71
N TYR A 196 10.57 10.79 4.81
CA TYR A 196 10.70 12.01 4.03
C TYR A 196 9.36 12.73 3.88
N THR A 197 9.40 14.05 3.79
CA THR A 197 8.19 14.86 3.61
C THR A 197 7.77 14.85 2.14
N VAL A 198 6.51 14.51 1.89
CA VAL A 198 5.89 14.58 0.56
C VAL A 198 4.96 15.78 0.50
N GLU A 199 5.28 16.73 -0.37
CA GLU A 199 4.39 17.84 -0.69
C GLU A 199 4.02 17.85 -2.18
N LYS A 200 2.74 18.05 -2.50
CA LYS A 200 2.27 18.17 -3.89
C LYS A 200 1.68 19.55 -4.16
N LYS A 201 1.63 19.93 -5.45
CA LYS A 201 0.96 21.17 -5.90
C LYS A 201 -0.50 21.29 -5.47
N SER A 202 -1.20 20.17 -5.27
CA SER A 202 -2.57 20.16 -4.76
C SER A 202 -2.67 20.52 -3.28
N GLY A 203 -1.57 20.60 -2.53
CA GLY A 203 -1.58 20.82 -1.09
C GLY A 203 -1.48 19.55 -0.25
N TYR A 204 -1.41 18.37 -0.89
CA TYR A 204 -1.12 17.11 -0.18
C TYR A 204 0.18 17.24 0.62
N ARG A 205 0.13 16.84 1.88
CA ARG A 205 1.27 16.73 2.80
C ARG A 205 1.20 15.38 3.51
N GLY A 206 2.35 14.81 3.79
CA GLY A 206 2.48 13.60 4.58
C GLY A 206 3.94 13.25 4.79
N PHE A 207 4.22 12.46 5.83
CA PHE A 207 5.56 11.97 6.11
C PHE A 207 5.63 10.49 5.74
N HIS A 208 6.40 10.16 4.71
CA HIS A 208 6.38 8.84 4.06
C HIS A 208 7.68 8.10 4.34
N CYS A 209 7.61 6.79 4.51
CA CYS A 209 8.77 5.91 4.53
C CYS A 209 8.50 4.70 3.65
N ASP A 210 9.33 4.54 2.62
CA ASP A 210 9.22 3.44 1.67
C ASP A 210 10.14 2.29 2.08
N HIS A 211 9.91 1.12 1.47
CA HIS A 211 10.81 -0.04 1.58
C HIS A 211 11.04 -0.53 3.02
N THR A 212 10.02 -0.42 3.87
CA THR A 212 10.07 -0.99 5.23
C THR A 212 9.64 -2.45 5.23
N LEU A 213 10.12 -3.22 6.19
CA LEU A 213 9.67 -4.60 6.42
C LEU A 213 9.01 -4.69 7.78
N PHE A 214 7.82 -5.28 7.82
CA PHE A 214 7.20 -5.59 9.10
C PHE A 214 8.03 -6.66 9.81
N ASN A 215 8.49 -6.34 11.00
CA ASN A 215 9.25 -7.25 11.83
C ASN A 215 8.91 -6.95 13.28
N PRO A 216 7.84 -7.58 13.80
CA PRO A 216 7.45 -7.37 15.19
C PRO A 216 8.62 -7.84 16.06
N ARG A 217 9.23 -6.93 16.83
CA ARG A 217 10.31 -7.29 17.77
C ARG A 217 9.72 -7.51 19.16
N PHE A 218 10.39 -8.36 19.94
CA PHE A 218 10.09 -8.71 21.34
C PHE A 218 8.76 -9.46 21.52
N ASP A 219 8.58 -10.68 21.00
CA ASP A 219 8.70 -11.83 21.91
C ASP A 219 8.86 -13.18 21.17
N SER A 220 9.35 -13.22 19.92
CA SER A 220 9.48 -14.51 19.24
C SER A 220 10.62 -14.71 18.24
N ASP A 221 11.85 -14.73 18.77
CA ASP A 221 12.77 -15.84 18.44
C ASP A 221 12.34 -17.12 19.22
N ILE A 222 11.03 -17.40 19.34
CA ILE A 222 10.50 -18.54 20.12
C ILE A 222 10.76 -19.87 19.40
N SER A 223 10.96 -19.85 18.08
CA SER A 223 11.61 -20.95 17.39
C SER A 223 12.89 -20.39 16.78
N GLY A 224 14.06 -20.87 17.21
CA GLY A 224 15.35 -20.59 16.57
C GLY A 224 15.46 -21.13 15.12
N GLU A 225 14.33 -21.32 14.44
CA GLU A 225 14.26 -21.65 13.03
C GLU A 225 14.49 -20.36 12.26
N ARG A 226 15.68 -20.26 11.66
CA ARG A 226 15.91 -19.31 10.58
C ARG A 226 14.97 -19.74 9.46
N ASP A 227 13.82 -19.09 9.35
CA ASP A 227 13.01 -19.16 8.14
C ASP A 227 13.87 -18.64 6.99
N THR A 228 14.52 -19.56 6.29
CA THR A 228 15.27 -19.25 5.07
C THR A 228 14.24 -18.88 4.01
N VAL A 229 14.18 -17.59 3.69
CA VAL A 229 13.46 -17.11 2.50
C VAL A 229 13.96 -17.91 1.32
N SER A 230 13.05 -18.59 0.62
CA SER A 230 13.40 -19.32 -0.58
C SER A 230 14.06 -18.37 -1.57
N ALA A 231 15.18 -18.79 -2.18
CA ALA A 231 15.79 -18.07 -3.28
C ALA A 231 14.84 -17.97 -4.50
N ASP A 232 13.87 -18.88 -4.60
CA ASP A 232 12.80 -18.84 -5.60
C ASP A 232 11.64 -17.95 -5.11
N SER A 233 11.44 -16.84 -5.81
CA SER A 233 10.33 -15.91 -5.57
C SER A 233 8.95 -16.56 -5.73
N ASN A 234 8.82 -17.61 -6.55
CA ASN A 234 7.53 -18.28 -6.77
C ASN A 234 7.04 -19.07 -5.54
N ALA A 235 7.94 -19.39 -4.60
CA ALA A 235 7.57 -20.05 -3.36
C ALA A 235 6.50 -19.26 -2.59
N VAL A 236 6.41 -17.93 -2.77
CA VAL A 236 5.40 -17.07 -2.14
C VAL A 236 3.97 -17.61 -2.27
N PHE A 237 3.65 -18.29 -3.38
CA PHE A 237 2.31 -18.81 -3.64
C PHE A 237 1.99 -20.12 -2.92
N THR A 238 2.98 -20.80 -2.35
CA THR A 238 2.82 -22.11 -1.69
C THR A 238 3.24 -22.11 -0.23
N LEU A 239 3.75 -20.99 0.31
CA LEU A 239 4.24 -20.89 1.69
C LEU A 239 3.12 -21.01 2.74
N LEU A 240 1.92 -20.53 2.40
CA LEU A 240 0.83 -20.42 3.37
C LEU A 240 -0.05 -21.66 3.38
N ASN A 241 -0.28 -22.22 4.57
CA ASN A 241 -1.30 -23.24 4.79
C ASN A 241 -2.63 -22.59 5.17
N PRO A 242 -3.79 -23.20 4.87
CA PRO A 242 -5.09 -22.68 5.30
C PRO A 242 -5.22 -22.48 6.82
N GLU A 243 -4.55 -23.32 7.61
CA GLU A 243 -4.60 -23.32 9.08
C GLU A 243 -3.58 -22.38 9.74
N ASP A 244 -2.74 -21.68 8.96
CA ASP A 244 -1.75 -20.75 9.51
C ASP A 244 -2.45 -19.62 10.29
N LYS A 245 -2.00 -19.37 11.52
CA LYS A 245 -2.47 -18.22 12.30
C LYS A 245 -1.87 -16.93 11.74
N SER A 246 -2.44 -15.78 12.12
CA SER A 246 -1.98 -14.48 11.63
C SER A 246 -0.50 -14.24 11.87
N ILE A 247 0.03 -14.60 13.04
CA ILE A 247 1.47 -14.46 13.33
C ILE A 247 2.33 -15.36 12.42
N ASP A 248 1.86 -16.55 12.06
CA ASP A 248 2.60 -17.47 11.18
C ASP A 248 2.65 -16.92 9.75
N VAL A 249 1.53 -16.37 9.26
CA VAL A 249 1.46 -15.68 7.96
C VAL A 249 2.43 -14.51 7.91
N LEU A 250 2.48 -13.67 8.97
CA LEU A 250 3.41 -12.54 9.04
C LEU A 250 4.87 -13.01 9.02
N ARG A 251 5.21 -14.04 9.80
CA ARG A 251 6.59 -14.59 9.84
C ARG A 251 7.03 -15.13 8.48
N LYS A 252 6.19 -15.92 7.81
CA LYS A 252 6.49 -16.53 6.51
C LYS A 252 6.65 -15.50 5.38
N LEU A 253 5.96 -14.36 5.47
CA LEU A 253 5.91 -13.36 4.39
C LEU A 253 6.72 -12.08 4.68
N LYS A 254 7.29 -11.92 5.87
CA LYS A 254 7.99 -10.69 6.30
C LYS A 254 9.05 -10.18 5.32
N ASP A 255 9.70 -11.10 4.60
CA ASP A 255 10.80 -10.79 3.67
C ASP A 255 10.35 -10.69 2.20
N TYR A 256 9.06 -10.93 1.91
CA TYR A 256 8.50 -10.90 0.56
C TYR A 256 7.93 -9.55 0.15
N PHE A 257 7.43 -8.74 1.08
CA PHE A 257 6.73 -7.49 0.75
C PHE A 257 7.36 -6.28 1.43
N ASN A 258 7.57 -5.22 0.66
CA ASN A 258 7.78 -3.89 1.20
C ASN A 258 6.45 -3.36 1.76
N ILE A 259 6.53 -2.56 2.82
CA ILE A 259 5.43 -1.75 3.34
C ILE A 259 5.81 -0.28 3.20
N GLU A 260 4.95 0.48 2.54
CA GLU A 260 4.98 1.94 2.57
C GLU A 260 4.27 2.41 3.86
N ILE A 261 4.97 3.18 4.68
CA ILE A 261 4.42 3.81 5.87
C ILE A 261 4.10 5.27 5.56
N GLN A 262 2.91 5.73 5.93
CA GLN A 262 2.51 7.14 5.85
C GLN A 262 2.10 7.65 7.23
N LEU A 263 2.68 8.75 7.70
CA LEU A 263 2.22 9.45 8.89
C LEU A 263 1.50 10.71 8.47
N HIS A 264 0.23 10.78 8.83
CA HIS A 264 -0.63 11.93 8.61
C HIS A 264 -1.12 12.45 9.95
N THR A 265 -1.36 13.75 10.02
CA THR A 265 -2.26 14.28 11.04
C THR A 265 -3.71 13.95 10.71
N THR A 266 -4.62 14.17 11.66
CA THR A 266 -6.07 14.05 11.43
C THR A 266 -6.52 14.88 10.23
N PHE A 267 -6.00 16.10 10.08
CA PHE A 267 -6.37 16.97 8.95
C PHE A 267 -5.73 16.54 7.64
N GLU A 268 -4.46 16.12 7.63
CA GLU A 268 -3.81 15.55 6.44
C GLU A 268 -4.55 14.29 5.94
N SER A 269 -4.98 13.44 6.87
CA SER A 269 -5.74 12.21 6.63
C SER A 269 -7.13 12.51 6.04
N LEU A 270 -7.84 13.49 6.60
CA LEU A 270 -9.14 13.93 6.10
C LEU A 270 -9.02 14.57 4.71
N TRP A 271 -8.09 15.51 4.56
CA TRP A 271 -7.85 16.22 3.31
C TRP A 271 -7.49 15.26 2.18
N SER A 272 -6.56 14.34 2.43
CA SER A 272 -6.11 13.36 1.43
C SER A 272 -7.23 12.42 1.01
N SER A 273 -8.12 12.04 1.94
CA SER A 273 -9.30 11.23 1.64
C SER A 273 -10.30 11.96 0.73
N MET A 274 -10.53 13.26 0.98
CA MET A 274 -11.39 14.10 0.15
C MET A 274 -10.80 14.30 -1.27
N GLU A 275 -9.51 14.65 -1.37
CA GLU A 275 -8.82 14.85 -2.65
C GLU A 275 -8.77 13.56 -3.46
N HIS A 276 -8.49 12.43 -2.79
CA HIS A 276 -8.46 11.11 -3.41
C HIS A 276 -9.83 10.75 -3.99
N THR A 277 -10.92 10.92 -3.23
CA THR A 277 -12.29 10.61 -3.71
C THR A 277 -12.65 11.41 -4.96
N ASN A 278 -12.33 12.71 -4.98
CA ASN A 278 -12.58 13.57 -6.13
C ASN A 278 -11.76 13.14 -7.36
N ASN A 279 -10.48 12.81 -7.17
CA ASN A 279 -9.59 12.35 -8.24
C ASN A 279 -10.02 11.00 -8.88
N TYR A 280 -10.82 10.18 -8.19
CA TYR A 280 -11.37 8.94 -8.77
C TYR A 280 -12.68 9.16 -9.52
N ASN A 281 -13.32 10.31 -9.35
CA ASN A 281 -14.52 10.65 -10.09
C ASN A 281 -14.18 10.92 -11.57
N ILE A 282 -14.91 10.27 -12.48
CA ILE A 282 -14.57 10.10 -13.91
C ILE A 282 -14.33 11.43 -14.63
N GLN A 283 -14.95 12.52 -14.16
CA GLN A 283 -14.79 13.86 -14.73
C GLN A 283 -13.36 14.45 -14.59
N ALA A 284 -12.53 13.92 -13.70
CA ALA A 284 -11.14 14.36 -13.53
C ALA A 284 -10.13 13.58 -14.41
N LYS A 285 -10.53 12.44 -15.01
CA LYS A 285 -9.60 11.49 -15.64
C LYS A 285 -9.12 11.87 -17.04
N GLY A 286 -9.85 12.70 -17.80
CA GLY A 286 -9.57 12.94 -19.23
C GLY A 286 -8.84 14.24 -19.61
N ALA A 287 -8.58 15.14 -18.67
CA ALA A 287 -8.04 16.48 -18.99
C ALA A 287 -6.93 16.94 -18.03
N GLY A 288 -6.15 16.01 -17.48
CA GLY A 288 -5.25 16.32 -16.37
C GLY A 288 -6.00 16.90 -15.16
N ARG A 289 -5.28 17.15 -14.06
CA ARG A 289 -5.89 17.85 -12.92
C ARG A 289 -6.25 19.26 -13.36
N ASN A 290 -7.54 19.60 -13.38
CA ASN A 290 -8.00 20.96 -13.64
C ASN A 290 -7.27 21.92 -12.69
N SER A 291 -6.54 22.88 -13.24
CA SER A 291 -5.71 23.80 -12.47
C SER A 291 -6.54 24.60 -11.45
N LYS A 292 -7.77 24.99 -11.79
CA LYS A 292 -8.69 25.69 -10.88
C LYS A 292 -9.08 24.83 -9.69
N ILE A 293 -9.42 23.56 -9.93
CA ILE A 293 -9.75 22.59 -8.86
C ILE A 293 -8.51 22.33 -7.99
N THR A 294 -7.33 22.22 -8.60
CA THR A 294 -6.06 22.03 -7.88
C THR A 294 -5.74 23.21 -6.95
N VAL A 295 -6.02 24.45 -7.37
CA VAL A 295 -5.87 25.63 -6.52
C VAL A 295 -6.83 25.60 -5.34
N GLN A 296 -8.10 25.22 -5.55
CA GLN A 296 -9.07 25.09 -4.46
C GLN A 296 -8.64 24.05 -3.43
N TRP A 297 -8.15 22.89 -3.89
CA TRP A 297 -7.56 21.86 -3.03
C TRP A 297 -6.39 22.41 -2.20
N LYS A 298 -5.51 23.19 -2.84
CA LYS A 298 -4.37 23.81 -2.15
C LYS A 298 -4.82 24.83 -1.11
N MET A 299 -5.80 25.69 -1.43
CA MET A 299 -6.35 26.65 -0.47
C MET A 299 -6.94 25.96 0.76
N LEU A 300 -7.68 24.86 0.55
CA LEU A 300 -8.22 24.07 1.65
C LEU A 300 -7.10 23.43 2.49
N ALA A 301 -6.07 22.87 1.86
CA ALA A 301 -4.93 22.29 2.56
C ALA A 301 -4.22 23.33 3.44
N ASP A 302 -3.97 24.53 2.89
CA ASP A 302 -3.28 25.61 3.60
C ASP A 302 -4.16 26.16 4.75
N ALA A 303 -5.49 26.22 4.57
CA ALA A 303 -6.41 26.60 5.64
C ALA A 303 -6.45 25.57 6.78
N MET A 304 -6.55 24.28 6.45
CA MET A 304 -6.52 23.20 7.44
C MET A 304 -5.21 23.20 8.23
N LYS A 305 -4.07 23.35 7.53
CA LYS A 305 -2.75 23.45 8.17
C LYS A 305 -2.62 24.64 9.14
N ASN A 306 -3.31 25.74 8.91
CA ASN A 306 -3.24 26.90 9.80
C ASN A 306 -4.15 26.76 11.04
N ILE A 307 -5.17 25.91 10.96
CA ILE A 307 -6.05 25.60 12.09
C ILE A 307 -5.38 24.58 13.01
N GLU A 308 -4.68 23.61 12.41
CA GLU A 308 -3.91 22.58 13.09
C GLU A 308 -2.61 23.10 13.72
#